data_AF-A0A0K1Q6I9-F1
#
_entry.id   AF-A0A0K1Q6I9-F1
#
_cell.length_a   1.000
_cell.length_b   1.000
_cell.length_c   1.000
_cell.angle_alpha   90.00
_cell.angle_beta   90.00
_cell.angle_gamma   90.00
#
_symmetry.space_group_name_H-M   'P 1'
#
loop_
_entity.id
_entity.type
_entity.pdbx_description
1 polymer ?
#
loop_
_entity_poly.entity_id
_entity_poly.type
_entity_poly.pdbx_seq_one_letter_code
_entity_poly.pdbx_strand_id
1 'polypeptide(L)'
;MRVSKFLGSVVAVGLAVAAVTLSTESRAGGDESLLTVTCNNGEVSVSAAKPWHTNDKAPWKWDKGDKVSVDEHAAKFKGAKCEGTVKAYICNGDSCKGPIAVPVK
;
A
#
# COMPACT_ATOMS: atom_id res chain seq x y z
N MET A 1 -64.86 3.36 -4.57
CA MET A 1 -64.17 2.59 -5.62
C MET A 1 -63.91 3.48 -6.83
N ARG A 2 -62.64 3.70 -7.20
CA ARG A 2 -62.11 3.93 -8.56
C ARG A 2 -60.64 4.36 -8.44
N VAL A 3 -59.77 3.39 -8.17
CA VAL A 3 -58.79 2.78 -9.10
C VAL A 3 -57.77 3.78 -9.65
N SER A 4 -56.56 3.63 -9.11
CA SER A 4 -55.28 4.14 -9.56
C SER A 4 -55.04 3.94 -11.06
N LYS A 5 -54.42 4.92 -11.71
CA LYS A 5 -53.58 4.71 -12.90
C LYS A 5 -52.42 5.73 -12.89
N PHE A 6 -51.29 5.32 -12.33
CA PHE A 6 -50.00 5.93 -12.60
C PHE A 6 -49.55 5.50 -14.00
N LEU A 7 -49.37 6.47 -14.89
CA LEU A 7 -48.59 6.41 -16.12
C LEU A 7 -47.52 7.49 -15.91
N GLY A 8 -46.23 7.23 -15.71
CA GLY A 8 -45.42 6.17 -16.30
C GLY A 8 -44.64 6.73 -17.49
N SER A 9 -43.72 7.66 -17.26
CA SER A 9 -42.51 7.91 -18.07
C SER A 9 -41.83 9.22 -17.65
N VAL A 10 -40.77 9.12 -16.85
CA VAL A 10 -39.73 10.14 -16.82
C VAL A 10 -38.38 9.43 -16.96
N VAL A 11 -37.91 9.45 -18.20
CA VAL A 11 -36.52 9.57 -18.66
C VAL A 11 -35.46 8.98 -17.72
N ALA A 12 -34.90 7.86 -18.16
CA ALA A 12 -33.62 7.34 -17.74
C ALA A 12 -32.52 8.41 -17.92
N VAL A 13 -32.10 9.03 -16.82
CA VAL A 13 -30.77 9.63 -16.73
C VAL A 13 -29.86 8.53 -16.23
N GLY A 14 -29.25 7.84 -17.18
CA GLY A 14 -28.12 6.97 -16.93
C GLY A 14 -26.97 7.81 -16.36
N LEU A 15 -26.94 7.95 -15.03
CA LEU A 15 -25.70 8.22 -14.34
C LEU A 15 -24.94 6.88 -14.32
N ALA A 16 -24.24 6.60 -15.41
CA ALA A 16 -23.09 5.72 -15.34
C ALA A 16 -22.08 6.44 -14.44
N VAL A 17 -22.25 6.29 -13.13
CA VAL A 17 -21.12 6.42 -12.22
C VAL A 17 -20.20 5.30 -12.68
N ALA A 18 -19.25 5.65 -13.54
CA ALA A 18 -18.01 4.92 -13.61
C ALA A 18 -17.48 4.98 -12.18
N ALA A 19 -17.85 3.97 -11.39
CA ALA A 19 -17.01 3.51 -10.32
C ALA A 19 -15.71 3.21 -11.05
N VAL A 20 -14.83 4.20 -11.07
CA VAL A 20 -13.42 3.95 -11.08
C VAL A 20 -13.24 3.16 -9.79
N THR A 21 -13.48 1.85 -9.87
CA THR A 21 -12.75 0.90 -9.06
C THR A 21 -11.31 1.21 -9.41
N LEU A 22 -10.75 2.16 -8.67
CA LEU A 22 -9.36 2.19 -8.30
C LEU A 22 -9.14 0.84 -7.63
N SER A 23 -8.98 -0.18 -8.48
CA SER A 23 -8.51 -1.51 -8.12
C SER A 23 -7.05 -1.34 -7.78
N THR A 24 -6.78 -0.70 -6.65
CA THR A 24 -5.54 -0.87 -5.92
C THR A 24 -5.90 -0.98 -4.45
N GLU A 25 -6.91 -1.81 -4.19
CA GLU A 25 -7.02 -2.55 -2.96
C GLU A 25 -5.95 -3.64 -2.94
N SER A 26 -4.69 -3.26 -2.77
CA SER A 26 -3.71 -4.17 -2.16
C SER A 26 -3.90 -4.12 -0.66
N ARG A 27 -5.04 -4.63 -0.18
CA ARG A 27 -5.24 -4.90 1.25
C ARG A 27 -4.74 -6.31 1.56
N ALA A 28 -3.80 -6.34 2.51
CA ALA A 28 -3.73 -7.28 3.62
C ALA A 28 -3.02 -8.64 3.43
N GLY A 29 -1.92 -8.80 4.18
CA GLY A 29 -1.66 -10.01 4.98
C GLY A 29 -0.78 -11.12 4.40
N GLY A 30 -0.41 -11.08 3.12
CA GLY A 30 0.46 -12.11 2.51
C GLY A 30 1.88 -11.63 2.22
N ASP A 31 2.03 -10.37 1.81
CA ASP A 31 3.29 -9.85 1.28
C ASP A 31 4.24 -9.32 2.37
N GLU A 32 3.82 -9.28 3.64
CA GLU A 32 4.71 -8.96 4.77
C GLU A 32 5.88 -9.95 4.86
N SER A 33 5.67 -11.22 4.49
CA SER A 33 6.75 -12.22 4.43
C SER A 33 7.79 -11.93 3.34
N LEU A 34 7.49 -11.06 2.38
CA LEU A 34 8.44 -10.62 1.35
C LEU A 34 9.36 -9.51 1.86
N LEU A 35 9.17 -9.05 3.09
CA LEU A 35 9.90 -7.95 3.69
C LEU A 35 10.46 -8.41 5.04
N THR A 36 11.76 -8.23 5.21
CA THR A 36 12.41 -8.43 6.52
C THR A 36 12.59 -7.07 7.17
N VAL A 37 11.95 -6.86 8.31
CA VAL A 37 12.11 -5.64 9.12
C VAL A 37 12.89 -6.00 10.37
N THR A 38 13.96 -5.26 10.62
CA THR A 38 14.78 -5.41 11.81
C THR A 38 14.96 -4.05 12.43
N CYS A 39 14.72 -3.91 13.72
CA CYS A 39 15.00 -2.69 14.45
C CYS A 39 16.09 -2.90 15.50
N ASN A 40 17.06 -1.99 15.53
CA ASN A 40 18.13 -1.96 16.53
C ASN A 40 18.26 -0.54 17.07
N ASN A 41 17.91 -0.31 18.34
CA ASN A 41 18.05 0.99 19.02
C ASN A 41 17.40 2.17 18.25
N GLY A 42 16.23 1.95 17.63
CA GLY A 42 15.54 2.97 16.83
C GLY A 42 16.02 3.10 15.38
N GLU A 43 17.07 2.37 14.98
CA GLU A 43 17.44 2.20 13.58
C GLU A 43 16.66 1.02 12.99
N VAL A 44 15.83 1.29 11.99
CA VAL A 44 15.01 0.31 11.30
C VAL A 44 15.62 0.00 9.94
N SER A 45 16.03 -1.24 9.74
CA SER A 45 16.46 -1.76 8.45
C SER A 45 15.36 -2.65 7.88
N VAL A 46 15.02 -2.41 6.63
CA VAL A 46 13.90 -3.05 5.94
C VAL A 46 14.44 -3.56 4.62
N SER A 47 14.34 -4.86 4.36
CA SER A 47 14.92 -5.48 3.17
C SER A 47 13.88 -6.28 2.41
N ALA A 48 13.91 -6.21 1.08
CA ALA A 48 13.05 -7.04 0.24
C ALA A 48 13.64 -8.45 0.10
N ALA A 49 12.80 -9.47 0.18
CA ALA A 49 13.19 -10.85 -0.07
C ALA A 49 13.36 -11.08 -1.58
N LYS A 50 14.40 -11.82 -1.98
CA LYS A 50 14.61 -12.18 -3.39
C LYS A 50 13.42 -12.99 -3.93
N PRO A 51 13.00 -12.80 -5.19
CA PRO A 51 13.59 -11.95 -6.24
C PRO A 51 13.15 -10.47 -6.23
N TRP A 52 12.47 -10.01 -5.18
CA TRP A 52 11.95 -8.64 -5.10
C TRP A 52 13.03 -7.63 -4.71
N HIS A 53 12.90 -6.39 -5.21
CA HIS A 53 13.80 -5.26 -4.95
C HIS A 53 12.99 -3.99 -4.61
N THR A 54 13.62 -2.98 -4.05
CA THR A 54 12.98 -1.70 -3.70
C THR A 54 12.49 -0.97 -4.97
N ASN A 55 11.37 -0.25 -4.86
CA ASN A 55 10.88 0.57 -5.96
C ASN A 55 11.37 2.01 -5.83
N ASP A 56 12.34 2.43 -6.65
CA ASP A 56 12.87 3.80 -6.64
C ASP A 56 11.81 4.87 -6.98
N LYS A 57 10.80 4.51 -7.78
CA LYS A 57 9.70 5.42 -8.14
C LYS A 57 8.71 5.62 -7.00
N ALA A 58 8.67 4.69 -6.04
CA ALA A 58 7.81 4.74 -4.87
C ALA A 58 8.65 4.53 -3.59
N PRO A 59 9.36 5.58 -3.13
CA PRO A 59 10.32 5.45 -2.05
C PRO A 59 9.64 4.99 -0.76
N TRP A 60 10.32 4.10 -0.04
CA TRP A 60 9.82 3.53 1.20
C TRP A 60 9.68 4.62 2.27
N LYS A 61 8.68 4.47 3.13
CA LYS A 61 8.38 5.45 4.19
C LYS A 61 8.14 4.75 5.51
N TRP A 62 8.62 5.34 6.60
CA TRP A 62 8.27 4.95 7.96
C TRP A 62 7.59 6.14 8.64
N ASP A 63 6.52 5.90 9.39
CA ASP A 63 5.76 6.98 10.04
C ASP A 63 6.40 7.50 11.34
N LYS A 64 7.34 6.77 11.93
CA LYS A 64 8.02 7.11 13.20
C LYS A 64 9.51 7.39 13.08
N GLY A 65 10.03 7.54 11.87
CA GLY A 65 11.42 7.90 11.67
C GLY A 65 11.74 8.43 10.29
N ASP A 66 12.96 8.91 10.16
CA ASP A 66 13.47 9.55 8.97
C ASP A 66 14.24 8.56 8.10
N LYS A 67 14.11 8.71 6.78
CA LYS A 67 14.85 7.90 5.82
C LYS A 67 16.34 8.25 5.88
N VAL A 68 17.16 7.24 6.14
CA VAL A 68 18.63 7.37 6.14
C VAL A 68 19.18 7.03 4.77
N SER A 69 18.85 5.84 4.26
CA SER A 69 19.25 5.40 2.91
C SER A 69 18.18 4.48 2.33
N VAL A 70 18.09 4.45 1.01
CA VAL A 70 17.36 3.42 0.26
C VAL A 70 18.27 3.00 -0.87
N ASP A 71 18.53 1.71 -0.92
CA ASP A 71 19.32 1.02 -1.92
C ASP A 71 18.40 0.02 -2.64
N GLU A 72 18.85 -0.60 -3.74
CA GLU A 72 18.03 -1.51 -4.56
C GLU A 72 17.45 -2.69 -3.75
N HIS A 73 18.06 -3.08 -2.64
CA HIS A 73 17.61 -4.24 -1.86
C HIS A 73 17.05 -3.91 -0.48
N ALA A 74 17.36 -2.73 0.05
CA ALA A 74 17.01 -2.39 1.43
C ALA A 74 16.82 -0.88 1.63
N ALA A 75 16.03 -0.55 2.63
CA ALA A 75 15.84 0.79 3.15
C ALA A 75 16.26 0.84 4.61
N LYS A 76 16.98 1.89 4.99
CA LYS A 76 17.32 2.20 6.38
C LYS A 76 16.62 3.46 6.82
N PHE A 77 16.08 3.41 8.02
CA PHE A 77 15.44 4.52 8.67
C PHE A 77 15.98 4.69 10.09
N LYS A 78 15.89 5.91 10.61
CA LYS A 78 16.29 6.24 11.97
C LYS A 78 15.15 6.96 12.66
N GLY A 79 14.72 6.40 13.78
CA GLY A 79 13.65 6.92 14.62
C GLY A 79 14.07 6.91 16.08
N ALA A 80 13.18 7.41 16.94
CA ALA A 80 13.43 7.45 18.38
C ALA A 80 13.26 6.08 19.05
N LYS A 81 12.41 5.22 18.48
CA LYS A 81 12.03 3.90 19.02
C LYS A 81 11.71 2.92 17.89
N CYS A 82 11.71 1.63 18.21
CA CYS A 82 11.30 0.54 17.31
C CYS A 82 9.78 0.39 17.24
N GLU A 83 9.08 1.44 16.80
CA GLU A 83 7.60 1.48 16.81
C GLU A 83 7.06 2.04 15.47
N GLY A 84 5.81 1.73 15.14
CA GLY A 84 5.16 2.23 13.93
C GLY A 84 5.15 1.23 12.78
N THR A 85 5.01 1.74 11.56
CA THR A 85 4.71 0.96 10.35
C THR A 85 5.50 1.47 9.17
N VAL A 86 6.29 0.59 8.56
CA VAL A 86 6.97 0.85 7.30
C VAL A 86 6.02 0.57 6.15
N LYS A 87 5.86 1.53 5.25
CA LYS A 87 5.20 1.39 3.95
C LYS A 87 6.27 1.15 2.89
N ALA A 88 6.40 -0.10 2.47
CA ALA A 88 7.34 -0.52 1.44
C ALA A 88 6.63 -0.72 0.09
N TYR A 89 7.38 -0.48 -0.99
CA TYR A 89 6.98 -0.80 -2.35
C TYR A 89 8.11 -1.60 -2.99
N ILE A 90 7.79 -2.79 -3.48
CA ILE A 90 8.76 -3.70 -4.07
C ILE A 90 8.40 -4.01 -5.52
N CYS A 91 9.40 -4.29 -6.35
CA CYS A 91 9.22 -4.71 -7.73
C CYS A 91 10.00 -5.99 -8.04
N ASN A 92 9.56 -6.71 -9.05
CA ASN A 92 10.22 -7.88 -9.64
C ASN A 92 9.86 -7.93 -11.13
N GLY A 93 10.78 -7.53 -12.00
CA GLY A 93 10.49 -7.28 -13.41
C GLY A 93 9.39 -6.23 -13.57
N ASP A 94 8.37 -6.52 -14.38
CA ASP A 94 7.22 -5.64 -14.60
C ASP A 94 6.18 -5.66 -13.46
N SER A 95 6.35 -6.56 -12.48
CA SER A 95 5.40 -6.71 -11.36
C SER A 95 5.85 -5.89 -10.16
N CYS A 96 5.06 -4.90 -9.75
CA CYS A 96 5.30 -4.14 -8.51
C CYS A 96 4.16 -4.37 -7.50
N LYS A 97 4.52 -4.45 -6.22
CA LYS A 97 3.61 -4.61 -5.08
C LYS A 97 3.81 -3.48 -4.08
N GLY A 98 2.70 -2.93 -3.58
CA GLY A 98 2.68 -1.96 -2.50
C GLY A 98 1.51 -0.98 -2.59
N PRO A 99 1.23 -0.20 -1.53
CA PRO A 99 2.00 -0.12 -0.28
C PRO A 99 1.82 -1.36 0.60
N ILE A 100 2.92 -2.04 0.92
CA ILE A 100 2.94 -3.10 1.93
C ILE A 100 3.23 -2.43 3.27
N ALA A 101 2.27 -2.49 4.18
CA ALA A 101 2.41 -1.95 5.52
C ALA A 101 2.95 -3.02 6.46
N VAL A 102 4.20 -2.87 6.92
CA VAL A 102 4.84 -3.81 7.83
C VAL A 102 5.08 -3.12 9.18
N PRO A 103 4.52 -3.63 10.28
CA PRO A 103 4.76 -3.07 11.60
C PRO A 103 6.22 -3.30 12.02
N VAL A 104 6.86 -2.27 12.57
CA VAL A 104 8.15 -2.39 13.24
C VAL A 104 7.90 -3.08 14.59
N LYS A 105 8.59 -4.19 14.82
CA LYS A 105 8.53 -4.98 16.07
C LYS A 105 9.93 -5.13 16.65
#